data_AF-A0A847WZG9-F1
#
_entry.id   AF-A0A847WZG9-F1
#
_cell.length_a   1.000
_cell.length_b   1.000
_cell.length_c   1.000
_cell.angle_alpha   90.00
_cell.angle_beta   90.00
_cell.angle_gamma   90.00
#
_symmetry.space_group_name_H-M   'P 1'
#
loop_
_entity.id
_entity.type
_entity.pdbx_description
1 polymer ?
#
loop_
_entity_poly.entity_id
_entity_poly.type
_entity_poly.pdbx_seq_one_letter_code
_entity_poly.pdbx_strand_id
1 'polypeptide(L)'
;MSLRNDPAITPDLVASHGLKPDEYQKILDLIGREPTYTELGIFSAMWNEHCSYKSSKKWLRTLPTSGPRVIQGPGENAGVVDIGDGQAVVFKMESHNHPSFIEPYQGAATGVGGILRDVFTMGARPVAAMNALRFGAPEHEKTRHLVNGVVAGVGGYGNSFGVPTVGGEVEFDARYNGNNLVNAFAAGLADTDKIFYSKAEGVGLPVVYLGAKTGRDGVGGATMASAEFGDDIEEKRPTVQVGDPFTEKRLLEACLELMAT
;
A
#
# COMPACT_ATOMS: atom_id res chain seq x y z
N MET A 1 3.87 -35.85 -6.28
CA MET A 1 5.34 -35.72 -6.12
C MET A 1 5.56 -35.00 -4.80
N SER A 2 6.18 -35.62 -3.80
CA SER A 2 6.48 -34.94 -2.53
C SER A 2 7.73 -34.08 -2.75
N LEU A 3 7.57 -32.76 -2.69
CA LEU A 3 8.67 -31.81 -2.81
C LEU A 3 9.40 -31.75 -1.46
N ARG A 4 10.73 -31.78 -1.47
CA ARG A 4 11.49 -31.68 -0.23
C ARG A 4 11.54 -30.23 0.22
N ASN A 5 10.96 -29.96 1.38
CA ASN A 5 10.97 -28.67 2.05
C ASN A 5 12.16 -28.54 3.00
N ASP A 6 12.83 -27.39 2.95
CA ASP A 6 13.85 -26.97 3.92
C ASP A 6 13.65 -25.45 4.19
N PRO A 7 13.08 -25.05 5.33
CA PRO A 7 12.65 -25.89 6.46
C PRO A 7 11.40 -26.74 6.16
N ALA A 8 11.19 -27.81 6.94
CA ALA A 8 9.97 -28.62 6.87
C ALA A 8 8.73 -27.81 7.28
N ILE A 9 7.59 -28.07 6.65
CA ILE A 9 6.34 -27.34 6.92
C ILE A 9 5.66 -27.93 8.16
N THR A 10 5.90 -27.32 9.31
CA THR A 10 5.28 -27.70 10.59
C THR A 10 4.07 -26.81 10.90
N PRO A 11 3.13 -27.25 11.77
CA PRO A 11 2.05 -26.39 12.25
C PRO A 11 2.55 -25.07 12.85
N ASP A 12 3.66 -25.09 13.57
CA ASP A 12 4.27 -23.89 14.15
C ASP A 12 4.79 -22.93 13.06
N LEU A 13 5.37 -23.46 11.98
CA LEU A 13 5.81 -22.66 10.85
C LEU A 13 4.63 -22.04 10.10
N VAL A 14 3.53 -22.78 9.94
CA VAL A 14 2.29 -22.26 9.34
C VAL A 14 1.71 -21.13 10.20
N ALA A 15 1.69 -21.32 11.52
CA ALA A 15 1.21 -20.30 12.46
C ALA A 15 2.11 -19.05 12.47
N SER A 16 3.43 -19.20 12.37
CA SER A 16 4.35 -18.05 12.30
C SER A 16 4.20 -17.24 11.00
N HIS A 17 3.66 -17.86 9.94
CA HIS A 17 3.24 -17.18 8.71
C HIS A 17 1.86 -16.49 8.82
N GLY A 18 1.23 -16.50 10.00
CA GLY A 18 -0.06 -15.86 10.24
C GLY A 18 -1.25 -16.58 9.59
N LEU A 19 -1.07 -17.84 9.18
CA LEU A 19 -2.12 -18.66 8.57
C LEU A 19 -2.85 -19.48 9.65
N LYS A 20 -4.18 -19.45 9.61
CA LYS A 20 -5.01 -20.29 10.48
C LYS A 20 -5.02 -21.75 9.99
N PRO A 21 -5.29 -22.73 10.88
CA PRO A 21 -5.36 -24.14 10.46
C PRO A 21 -6.36 -24.40 9.32
N ASP A 22 -7.50 -23.70 9.29
CA ASP A 22 -8.48 -23.84 8.22
C ASP A 22 -8.04 -23.17 6.90
N GLU A 23 -7.26 -22.08 6.98
CA GLU A 23 -6.63 -21.46 5.82
C GLU A 23 -5.57 -22.39 5.22
N TYR A 24 -4.74 -23.02 6.05
CA TYR A 24 -3.76 -24.00 5.59
C TYR A 24 -4.42 -25.22 4.95
N GLN A 25 -5.51 -25.73 5.51
CA GLN A 25 -6.25 -26.83 4.89
C GLN A 25 -6.76 -26.44 3.49
N LYS A 26 -7.29 -25.22 3.31
CA LYS A 26 -7.71 -24.72 1.99
C LYS A 26 -6.53 -24.64 1.01
N ILE A 27 -5.33 -24.29 1.48
CA ILE A 27 -4.11 -24.29 0.64
C ILE A 27 -3.81 -25.71 0.14
N LEU A 28 -3.87 -26.71 1.03
CA LEU A 28 -3.68 -28.12 0.65
C LEU A 28 -4.71 -28.57 -0.39
N ASP A 29 -5.98 -28.20 -0.20
CA ASP A 29 -7.07 -28.56 -1.12
C ASP A 29 -6.90 -27.90 -2.50
N LEU A 30 -6.41 -26.65 -2.55
CA LEU A 30 -6.17 -25.92 -3.81
C LEU A 30 -4.99 -26.45 -4.61
N ILE A 31 -3.88 -26.76 -3.93
CA ILE A 31 -2.65 -27.21 -4.59
C ILE A 31 -2.66 -28.73 -4.81
N GLY A 32 -3.39 -29.48 -3.97
CA GLY A 32 -3.43 -30.94 -3.99
C GLY A 32 -2.17 -31.62 -3.41
N ARG A 33 -1.32 -30.87 -2.71
CA ARG A 33 -0.10 -31.34 -2.03
C ARG A 33 0.34 -30.34 -0.95
N GLU A 34 1.32 -30.73 -0.14
CA GLU A 34 2.03 -29.81 0.74
C GLU A 34 2.67 -28.66 -0.09
N PRO A 35 2.47 -27.39 0.29
CA PRO A 35 3.13 -26.26 -0.35
C PRO A 35 4.64 -26.29 -0.08
N THR A 36 5.43 -25.76 -1.00
CA THR A 36 6.83 -25.45 -0.73
C THR A 36 6.96 -24.30 0.26
N TYR A 37 8.12 -24.14 0.91
CA TYR A 37 8.38 -22.99 1.78
C TYR A 37 8.11 -21.64 1.08
N THR A 38 8.52 -21.51 -0.18
CA THR A 38 8.24 -20.32 -0.99
C THR A 38 6.75 -20.13 -1.26
N GLU A 39 6.04 -21.19 -1.64
CA GLU A 39 4.58 -21.12 -1.85
C GLU A 39 3.86 -20.72 -0.56
N LEU A 40 4.26 -21.28 0.60
CA LEU A 40 3.71 -20.90 1.90
C LEU A 40 3.89 -19.40 2.17
N GLY A 41 5.08 -18.86 1.90
CA GLY A 41 5.35 -17.42 2.01
C GLY A 41 4.48 -16.58 1.08
N ILE A 42 4.24 -17.04 -0.16
CA ILE A 42 3.34 -16.35 -1.11
C ILE A 42 1.90 -16.36 -0.57
N PHE A 43 1.39 -17.49 -0.09
CA PHE A 43 0.05 -17.56 0.50
C PHE A 43 -0.08 -16.65 1.72
N SER A 44 0.91 -16.67 2.62
CA SER A 44 0.99 -15.78 3.78
C SER A 44 0.87 -14.30 3.39
N ALA A 45 1.65 -13.87 2.39
CA ALA A 45 1.62 -12.50 1.90
C ALA A 45 0.30 -12.14 1.21
N MET A 46 -0.29 -13.04 0.44
CA MET A 46 -1.49 -12.75 -0.34
C MET A 46 -2.81 -12.92 0.44
N TRP A 47 -2.84 -13.73 1.50
CA TRP A 47 -4.05 -14.06 2.27
C TRP A 47 -4.13 -13.35 3.63
N ASN A 48 -3.15 -12.51 3.98
CA ASN A 48 -3.28 -11.61 5.13
C ASN A 48 -4.42 -10.58 4.90
N GLU A 49 -4.85 -9.91 5.97
CA GLU A 49 -5.97 -8.97 5.89
C GLU A 49 -5.65 -7.78 4.97
N HIS A 50 -4.42 -7.27 5.04
CA HIS A 50 -3.95 -6.13 4.25
C HIS A 50 -4.10 -6.35 2.73
N CYS A 51 -3.78 -7.55 2.22
CA CYS A 51 -3.86 -7.85 0.79
C CYS A 51 -5.22 -8.43 0.38
N SER A 52 -5.83 -9.29 1.21
CA SER A 52 -7.02 -10.05 0.82
C SER A 52 -8.34 -9.36 1.14
N TYR A 53 -8.33 -8.40 2.08
CA TYR A 53 -9.54 -7.75 2.60
C TYR A 53 -10.56 -8.78 3.11
N LYS A 54 -10.12 -9.94 3.61
CA LYS A 54 -11.00 -11.09 3.89
C LYS A 54 -12.14 -10.77 4.86
N SER A 55 -11.94 -9.86 5.82
CA SER A 55 -13.00 -9.42 6.74
C SER A 55 -13.91 -8.34 6.13
N SER A 56 -13.36 -7.43 5.32
CA SER A 56 -14.03 -6.21 4.85
C SER A 56 -14.67 -6.34 3.46
N LYS A 57 -14.16 -7.21 2.59
CA LYS A 57 -14.60 -7.39 1.20
C LYS A 57 -16.11 -7.66 1.06
N LYS A 58 -16.70 -8.38 2.02
CA LYS A 58 -18.16 -8.62 2.06
C LYS A 58 -18.94 -7.31 2.17
N TRP A 59 -18.47 -6.39 3.01
CA TRP A 59 -19.12 -5.11 3.29
C TRP A 59 -18.82 -4.07 2.20
N LEU A 60 -17.58 -4.04 1.70
CA LEU A 60 -17.20 -3.11 0.62
C LEU A 60 -18.04 -3.31 -0.65
N ARG A 61 -18.48 -4.55 -0.92
CA ARG A 61 -19.39 -4.87 -2.03
C ARG A 61 -20.79 -4.27 -1.91
N THR A 62 -21.19 -3.77 -0.75
CA THR A 62 -22.50 -3.13 -0.57
C THR A 62 -22.48 -1.64 -0.90
N LEU A 63 -21.31 -1.05 -1.13
CA LEU A 63 -21.18 0.37 -1.46
C LEU A 63 -21.56 0.62 -2.92
N PRO A 64 -22.22 1.75 -3.25
CA PRO A 64 -22.45 2.14 -4.63
C PRO A 64 -21.12 2.56 -5.28
N THR A 65 -20.80 1.95 -6.42
CA THR A 65 -19.51 2.13 -7.11
C THR A 65 -19.63 2.61 -8.55
N SER A 66 -20.85 2.81 -9.04
CA SER A 66 -21.13 3.28 -10.38
C SER A 66 -21.84 4.63 -10.37
N GLY A 67 -21.66 5.39 -11.43
CA GLY A 67 -22.31 6.68 -11.61
C GLY A 67 -21.96 7.27 -12.98
N PRO A 68 -22.69 8.30 -13.45
CA PRO A 68 -22.53 8.82 -14.82
C PRO A 68 -21.13 9.35 -15.15
N ARG A 69 -20.38 9.81 -14.15
CA ARG A 69 -19.01 10.32 -14.30
C ARG A 69 -17.93 9.32 -13.87
N VAL A 70 -18.31 8.13 -13.39
CA VAL A 70 -17.33 7.12 -12.97
C VAL A 70 -16.82 6.41 -14.21
N ILE A 71 -15.57 6.70 -14.58
CA ILE A 71 -14.87 6.00 -15.66
C ILE A 71 -14.39 4.65 -15.13
N GLN A 72 -13.80 4.63 -13.93
CA GLN A 72 -13.30 3.43 -13.28
C GLN A 72 -13.62 3.45 -11.78
N GLY A 73 -14.41 2.47 -11.34
CA GLY A 73 -14.68 2.20 -9.93
C GLY A 73 -13.62 1.29 -9.29
N PRO A 74 -13.92 0.64 -8.15
CA PRO A 74 -13.01 -0.31 -7.52
C PRO A 74 -12.66 -1.49 -8.44
N GLY A 75 -11.38 -1.87 -8.45
CA GLY A 75 -10.86 -2.98 -9.27
C GLY A 75 -9.47 -2.72 -9.86
N GLU A 76 -9.09 -1.45 -9.95
CA GLU A 76 -7.79 -0.97 -10.41
C GLU A 76 -6.99 -0.32 -9.27
N ASN A 77 -5.77 0.14 -9.58
CA ASN A 77 -4.91 0.82 -8.60
C ASN A 77 -5.52 2.11 -8.05
N ALA A 78 -6.38 2.81 -8.80
CA ALA A 78 -7.04 4.03 -8.35
C ALA A 78 -8.44 4.20 -9.01
N GLY A 79 -9.28 5.04 -8.40
CA GLY A 79 -10.57 5.42 -8.98
C GLY A 79 -10.40 6.53 -10.01
N VAL A 80 -11.26 6.54 -11.03
CA VAL A 80 -11.21 7.53 -12.11
C VAL A 80 -12.58 8.14 -12.35
N VAL A 81 -12.63 9.47 -12.32
CA VAL A 81 -13.85 10.25 -12.52
C VAL A 81 -13.65 11.29 -13.62
N ASP A 82 -14.59 11.33 -14.56
CA ASP A 82 -14.69 12.35 -15.61
C ASP A 82 -14.98 13.72 -14.98
N ILE A 83 -14.18 14.71 -15.35
CA ILE A 83 -14.35 16.11 -14.93
C ILE A 83 -14.81 17.03 -16.05
N GLY A 84 -15.08 16.49 -17.24
CA GLY A 84 -15.42 17.25 -18.45
C GLY A 84 -14.18 17.59 -19.28
N ASP A 85 -14.39 18.28 -20.39
CA ASP A 85 -13.33 18.78 -21.29
C ASP A 85 -12.35 17.70 -21.81
N GLY A 86 -12.78 16.44 -21.82
CA GLY A 86 -11.93 15.30 -22.21
C GLY A 86 -10.89 14.93 -21.14
N GLN A 87 -11.04 15.41 -19.91
CA GLN A 87 -10.14 15.14 -18.79
C GLN A 87 -10.80 14.31 -17.68
N ALA A 88 -9.96 13.56 -16.96
CA ALA A 88 -10.33 12.79 -15.80
C ALA A 88 -9.41 13.10 -14.62
N VAL A 89 -9.96 12.95 -13.42
CA VAL A 89 -9.19 12.89 -12.18
C VAL A 89 -9.04 11.43 -11.78
N VAL A 90 -7.78 11.01 -11.58
CA VAL A 90 -7.41 9.72 -11.02
C VAL A 90 -7.01 9.94 -9.57
N PHE A 91 -7.61 9.24 -8.63
CA PHE A 91 -7.34 9.44 -7.22
C PHE A 91 -7.54 8.19 -6.38
N LYS A 92 -6.84 8.15 -5.24
CA LYS A 92 -7.00 7.13 -4.21
C LYS A 92 -6.54 7.69 -2.85
N MET A 93 -6.94 7.00 -1.79
CA MET A 93 -6.44 7.18 -0.43
C MET A 93 -5.93 5.83 0.06
N GLU A 94 -4.78 5.84 0.72
CA GLU A 94 -4.21 4.68 1.41
C GLU A 94 -3.87 5.01 2.86
N SER A 95 -3.51 3.99 3.64
CA SER A 95 -3.09 4.14 5.03
C SER A 95 -1.74 3.49 5.27
N HIS A 96 -0.91 4.12 6.11
CA HIS A 96 0.39 3.58 6.51
C HIS A 96 0.57 3.64 8.03
N ASN A 97 -0.46 3.20 8.76
CA ASN A 97 -0.60 3.36 10.21
C ASN A 97 0.50 2.63 10.99
N HIS A 98 0.56 1.29 10.91
CA HIS A 98 1.53 0.49 11.68
C HIS A 98 2.99 0.91 11.42
N PRO A 99 3.45 1.09 10.17
CA PRO A 99 4.80 1.58 9.92
C PRO A 99 5.04 2.98 10.49
N SER A 100 4.05 3.88 10.41
CA SER A 100 4.18 5.25 10.93
C SER A 100 4.12 5.36 12.45
N PHE A 101 3.64 4.32 13.13
CA PHE A 101 3.72 4.24 14.59
C PHE A 101 5.11 3.77 15.05
N ILE A 102 5.74 2.87 14.27
CA ILE A 102 7.06 2.28 14.56
C ILE A 102 8.21 3.21 14.15
N GLU A 103 8.18 3.69 12.91
CA GLU A 103 9.17 4.59 12.33
C GLU A 103 8.42 5.75 11.65
N PRO A 104 8.16 6.86 12.36
CA PRO A 104 7.18 7.84 11.91
C PRO A 104 7.56 8.56 10.62
N TYR A 105 8.85 8.80 10.40
CA TYR A 105 9.30 9.48 9.18
C TYR A 105 9.18 8.56 7.97
N GLN A 106 9.78 7.38 8.04
CA GLN A 106 9.82 6.43 6.94
C GLN A 106 8.45 5.82 6.67
N GLY A 107 7.68 5.53 7.71
CA GLY A 107 6.30 5.08 7.60
C GLY A 107 5.44 6.09 6.83
N ALA A 108 5.49 7.37 7.19
CA ALA A 108 4.71 8.38 6.50
C ALA A 108 5.21 8.66 5.07
N ALA A 109 6.53 8.73 4.88
CA ALA A 109 7.16 8.99 3.59
C ALA A 109 6.83 7.89 2.56
N THR A 110 6.94 6.62 2.96
CA THR A 110 6.62 5.49 2.07
C THR A 110 5.13 5.37 1.78
N GLY A 111 4.27 5.79 2.71
CA GLY A 111 2.82 5.94 2.46
C GLY A 111 2.52 6.96 1.36
N VAL A 112 3.21 8.11 1.36
CA VAL A 112 3.10 9.10 0.28
C VAL A 112 3.61 8.56 -1.05
N GLY A 113 4.76 7.87 -1.06
CA GLY A 113 5.26 7.23 -2.28
C GLY A 113 4.30 6.18 -2.83
N GLY A 114 3.74 5.31 -1.97
CA GLY A 114 2.76 4.29 -2.37
C GLY A 114 1.58 4.88 -3.14
N ILE A 115 0.93 5.89 -2.54
CA ILE A 115 -0.26 6.48 -3.15
C ILE A 115 0.04 7.25 -4.44
N LEU A 116 1.22 7.86 -4.56
CA LEU A 116 1.64 8.51 -5.80
C LEU A 116 1.81 7.49 -6.94
N ARG A 117 2.41 6.32 -6.65
CA ARG A 117 2.53 5.22 -7.63
C ARG A 117 1.19 4.70 -8.10
N ASP A 118 0.23 4.54 -7.21
CA ASP A 118 -1.11 4.11 -7.60
C ASP A 118 -1.77 5.04 -8.61
N VAL A 119 -1.59 6.36 -8.44
CA VAL A 119 -2.13 7.36 -9.35
C VAL A 119 -1.38 7.35 -10.69
N PHE A 120 -0.04 7.40 -10.66
CA PHE A 120 0.69 7.56 -11.93
C PHE A 120 0.78 6.29 -12.75
N THR A 121 0.65 5.10 -12.16
CA THR A 121 0.59 3.84 -12.92
C THR A 121 -0.72 3.69 -13.71
N MET A 122 -1.71 4.54 -13.43
CA MET A 122 -2.95 4.64 -14.21
C MET A 122 -2.85 5.67 -15.36
N GLY A 123 -1.66 6.21 -15.64
CA GLY A 123 -1.41 7.19 -16.70
C GLY A 123 -1.64 8.65 -16.29
N ALA A 124 -1.96 8.92 -15.02
CA ALA A 124 -2.22 10.27 -14.54
C ALA A 124 -0.99 10.94 -13.95
N ARG A 125 -0.77 12.22 -14.26
CA ARG A 125 0.27 13.01 -13.59
C ARG A 125 -0.26 13.46 -12.23
N PRO A 126 0.36 13.07 -11.09
CA PRO A 126 -0.07 13.56 -9.79
C PRO A 126 0.12 15.08 -9.71
N VAL A 127 -0.92 15.79 -9.26
CA VAL A 127 -0.94 17.27 -9.16
C VAL A 127 -1.27 17.76 -7.76
N ALA A 128 -1.88 16.92 -6.93
CA ALA A 128 -2.26 17.26 -5.57
C ALA A 128 -2.14 16.05 -4.66
N ALA A 129 -1.61 16.28 -3.46
CA ALA A 129 -1.66 15.34 -2.35
C ALA A 129 -2.49 15.93 -1.20
N MET A 130 -3.08 15.06 -0.39
CA MET A 130 -3.73 15.42 0.86
C MET A 130 -3.46 14.36 1.92
N ASN A 131 -3.71 14.67 3.18
CA ASN A 131 -3.56 13.71 4.27
C ASN A 131 -4.69 13.80 5.29
N ALA A 132 -4.99 12.68 5.93
CA ALA A 132 -5.82 12.62 7.13
C ALA A 132 -4.99 11.98 8.24
N LEU A 133 -4.62 12.79 9.23
CA LEU A 133 -3.74 12.39 10.32
C LEU A 133 -4.53 12.34 11.63
N ARG A 134 -4.35 11.27 12.40
CA ARG A 134 -4.92 11.14 13.75
C ARG A 134 -3.81 10.77 14.72
N PHE A 135 -3.66 11.57 15.77
CA PHE A 135 -2.64 11.36 16.80
C PHE A 135 -3.27 11.21 18.19
N GLY A 136 -2.49 10.67 19.12
CA GLY A 136 -2.85 10.57 20.53
C GLY A 136 -3.10 11.93 21.18
N ALA A 137 -3.43 11.92 22.48
CA ALA A 137 -3.55 13.16 23.25
C ALA A 137 -2.26 13.99 23.15
N PRO A 138 -2.34 15.33 23.06
CA PRO A 138 -1.15 16.20 22.92
C PRO A 138 -0.10 16.01 24.02
N GLU A 139 -0.55 15.70 25.26
CA GLU A 139 0.31 15.48 26.42
C GLU A 139 0.88 14.05 26.52
N HIS A 140 0.45 13.13 25.65
CA HIS A 140 0.96 11.77 25.68
C HIS A 140 2.42 11.73 25.17
N GLU A 141 3.28 11.00 25.87
CA GLU A 141 4.74 11.04 25.69
C GLU A 141 5.20 10.77 24.24
N LYS A 142 4.50 9.88 23.52
CA LYS A 142 4.82 9.54 22.12
C LYS A 142 4.32 10.57 21.11
N THR A 143 3.27 11.33 21.43
CA THR A 143 2.53 12.14 20.44
C THR A 143 3.43 13.15 19.75
N ARG A 144 4.27 13.88 20.50
CA ARG A 144 5.18 14.86 19.91
C ARG A 144 6.18 14.22 18.94
N HIS A 145 6.70 13.04 19.24
CA HIS A 145 7.62 12.32 18.36
C HIS A 145 6.92 11.86 17.07
N LEU A 146 5.74 11.26 17.21
CA LEU A 146 4.93 10.79 16.07
C LEU A 146 4.53 11.94 15.14
N VAL A 147 4.03 13.06 15.69
CA VAL A 147 3.65 14.24 14.89
C VAL A 147 4.84 14.77 14.10
N ASN A 148 5.98 14.97 14.76
CA ASN A 148 7.17 15.52 14.10
C ASN A 148 7.67 14.61 12.97
N GLY A 149 7.77 13.31 13.23
CA GLY A 149 8.28 12.37 12.22
C GLY A 149 7.30 12.19 11.06
N VAL A 150 6.00 12.03 11.32
CA VAL A 150 4.99 11.88 10.27
C VAL A 150 4.94 13.12 9.37
N VAL A 151 4.84 14.32 9.96
CA VAL A 151 4.75 15.56 9.17
C VAL A 151 6.04 15.79 8.38
N ALA A 152 7.20 15.51 8.97
CA ALA A 152 8.48 15.59 8.25
C ALA A 152 8.59 14.55 7.13
N GLY A 153 8.08 13.34 7.33
CA GLY A 153 8.07 12.28 6.31
C GLY A 153 7.17 12.62 5.13
N VAL A 154 5.93 13.07 5.40
CA VAL A 154 4.98 13.53 4.36
C VAL A 154 5.59 14.68 3.57
N GLY A 155 6.06 15.72 4.27
CA GLY A 155 6.66 16.90 3.64
C GLY A 155 7.94 16.56 2.87
N GLY A 156 8.81 15.75 3.46
CA GLY A 156 10.07 15.34 2.85
C GLY A 156 9.86 14.60 1.52
N TYR A 157 8.95 13.62 1.50
CA TYR A 157 8.67 12.88 0.27
C TYR A 157 7.98 13.74 -0.79
N GLY A 158 6.91 14.44 -0.40
CA GLY A 158 6.13 15.28 -1.32
C GLY A 158 6.96 16.41 -1.96
N ASN A 159 7.80 17.09 -1.16
CA ASN A 159 8.68 18.15 -1.65
C ASN A 159 9.73 17.63 -2.63
N SER A 160 10.38 16.50 -2.32
CA SER A 160 11.39 15.90 -3.19
C SER A 160 10.80 15.33 -4.49
N PHE A 161 9.60 14.73 -4.40
CA PHE A 161 8.89 14.21 -5.57
C PHE A 161 8.31 15.35 -6.44
N GLY A 162 7.96 16.47 -5.82
CA GLY A 162 7.45 17.66 -6.50
C GLY A 162 5.92 17.69 -6.64
N VAL A 163 5.18 17.12 -5.69
CA VAL A 163 3.71 17.17 -5.64
C VAL A 163 3.26 17.90 -4.38
N PRO A 164 2.48 18.99 -4.48
CA PRO A 164 2.09 19.78 -3.34
C PRO A 164 1.06 19.05 -2.47
N THR A 165 1.24 19.10 -1.15
CA THR A 165 0.16 18.79 -0.21
C THR A 165 -0.76 20.00 -0.11
N VAL A 166 -1.92 19.94 -0.78
CA VAL A 166 -2.82 21.10 -0.95
C VAL A 166 -3.81 21.29 0.20
N GLY A 167 -3.93 20.28 1.06
CA GLY A 167 -4.81 20.32 2.22
C GLY A 167 -4.74 19.02 3.01
N GLY A 168 -5.50 18.97 4.09
CA GLY A 168 -5.56 17.79 4.93
C GLY A 168 -6.32 18.06 6.22
N GLU A 169 -6.36 17.04 7.05
CA GLU A 169 -7.04 17.05 8.34
C GLU A 169 -6.12 16.48 9.42
N VAL A 170 -6.13 17.10 10.59
CA VAL A 170 -5.39 16.64 11.76
C VAL A 170 -6.31 16.65 12.97
N GLU A 171 -6.45 15.51 13.65
CA GLU A 171 -7.15 15.43 14.94
C GLU A 171 -6.28 14.76 16.01
N PHE A 172 -6.59 15.10 17.26
CA PHE A 172 -5.96 14.56 18.46
C PHE A 172 -7.03 13.97 19.37
N ASP A 173 -6.89 12.70 19.74
CA ASP A 173 -7.78 12.03 20.70
C ASP A 173 -7.00 10.94 21.46
N ALA A 174 -7.29 10.77 22.74
CA ALA A 174 -6.61 9.78 23.58
C ALA A 174 -6.76 8.33 23.06
N ARG A 175 -7.80 8.04 22.26
CA ARG A 175 -7.99 6.74 21.59
C ARG A 175 -6.86 6.36 20.64
N TYR A 176 -6.08 7.34 20.17
CA TYR A 176 -4.92 7.13 19.29
C TYR A 176 -3.58 7.09 20.02
N ASN A 177 -3.57 7.04 21.38
CA ASN A 177 -2.32 6.96 22.16
C ASN A 177 -1.50 5.70 21.83
N GLY A 178 -2.17 4.59 21.53
CA GLY A 178 -1.54 3.31 21.18
C GLY A 178 -1.32 3.08 19.69
N ASN A 179 -1.89 3.91 18.82
CA ASN A 179 -1.73 3.81 17.36
C ASN A 179 -2.19 5.12 16.67
N ASN A 180 -1.34 5.72 15.86
CA ASN A 180 -1.72 6.85 15.01
C ASN A 180 -2.34 6.36 13.69
N LEU A 181 -3.14 7.22 13.07
CA LEU A 181 -3.60 7.00 11.69
C LEU A 181 -2.88 7.97 10.77
N VAL A 182 -2.30 7.42 9.70
CA VAL A 182 -1.59 8.17 8.67
C VAL A 182 -2.17 7.76 7.33
N ASN A 183 -3.16 8.53 6.87
CA ASN A 183 -3.79 8.34 5.58
C ASN A 183 -3.24 9.34 4.57
N ALA A 184 -2.80 8.84 3.43
CA ALA A 184 -2.24 9.63 2.33
C ALA A 184 -3.14 9.52 1.10
N PHE A 185 -3.49 10.67 0.52
CA PHE A 185 -4.28 10.81 -0.69
C PHE A 185 -3.44 11.44 -1.78
N ALA A 186 -3.63 10.98 -3.01
CA ALA A 186 -3.13 11.66 -4.19
C ALA A 186 -4.22 11.75 -5.26
N ALA A 187 -4.18 12.84 -6.01
CA ALA A 187 -4.97 13.07 -7.20
C ALA A 187 -4.06 13.47 -8.36
N GLY A 188 -4.33 12.90 -9.53
CA GLY A 188 -3.66 13.20 -10.77
C GLY A 188 -4.65 13.49 -11.90
N LEU A 189 -4.14 14.15 -12.94
CA LEU A 189 -4.89 14.44 -14.16
C LEU A 189 -4.43 13.55 -15.30
N ALA A 190 -5.40 13.09 -16.09
CA ALA A 190 -5.19 12.35 -17.33
C ALA A 190 -6.25 12.74 -18.36
N ASP A 191 -5.93 12.57 -19.64
CA ASP A 191 -6.95 12.61 -20.69
C ASP A 191 -7.81 11.34 -20.58
N THR A 192 -9.12 11.45 -20.83
CA THR A 192 -10.07 10.34 -20.64
C THR A 192 -9.76 9.11 -21.51
N ASP A 193 -9.07 9.30 -22.63
CA ASP A 193 -8.67 8.25 -23.59
C ASP A 193 -7.27 7.69 -23.34
N LYS A 194 -6.57 8.16 -22.28
CA LYS A 194 -5.20 7.75 -21.92
C LYS A 194 -5.10 7.14 -20.52
N ILE A 195 -6.21 6.60 -20.02
CA ILE A 195 -6.20 5.85 -18.75
C ILE A 195 -5.56 4.49 -18.98
N PHE A 196 -4.53 4.18 -18.20
CA PHE A 196 -3.87 2.89 -18.20
C PHE A 196 -4.50 1.96 -17.16
N TYR A 197 -4.83 0.74 -17.58
CA TYR A 197 -5.46 -0.28 -16.75
C TYR A 197 -4.48 -1.42 -16.47
N SER A 198 -4.59 -2.06 -15.30
CA SER A 198 -3.74 -3.16 -14.86
C SER A 198 -4.12 -4.50 -15.53
N LYS A 199 -4.07 -4.53 -16.87
CA LYS A 199 -4.46 -5.71 -17.65
C LYS A 199 -3.30 -6.22 -18.51
N ALA A 200 -2.87 -7.45 -18.25
CA ALA A 200 -1.97 -8.18 -19.13
C ALA A 200 -2.79 -8.83 -20.26
N GLU A 201 -2.72 -8.28 -21.47
CA GLU A 201 -3.36 -8.85 -22.66
C GLU A 201 -2.32 -9.34 -23.66
N GLY A 202 -2.44 -10.59 -24.11
CA GLY A 202 -1.57 -11.18 -25.12
C GLY A 202 -0.55 -12.18 -24.56
N VAL A 203 -0.26 -13.22 -25.36
CA VAL A 203 0.69 -14.28 -25.02
C VAL A 203 2.06 -13.93 -25.61
N GLY A 204 3.12 -14.11 -24.81
CA GLY A 204 4.50 -13.90 -25.26
C GLY A 204 5.00 -12.46 -25.11
N LEU A 205 4.23 -11.57 -24.51
CA LEU A 205 4.69 -10.21 -24.18
C LEU A 205 5.66 -10.25 -22.99
N PRO A 206 6.76 -9.46 -23.03
CA PRO A 206 7.68 -9.37 -21.91
C PRO A 206 7.04 -8.61 -20.73
N VAL A 207 7.36 -9.04 -19.52
CA VAL A 207 7.09 -8.28 -18.29
C VAL A 207 8.36 -7.56 -17.88
N VAL A 208 8.29 -6.23 -17.76
CA VAL A 208 9.44 -5.40 -17.44
C VAL A 208 9.34 -4.93 -15.98
N TYR A 209 10.41 -5.15 -15.23
CA TYR A 209 10.60 -4.55 -13.92
C TYR A 209 11.35 -3.21 -14.09
N LEU A 210 10.79 -2.12 -13.58
CA LEU A 210 11.36 -0.78 -13.66
C LEU A 210 11.38 -0.13 -12.28
N GLY A 211 12.51 0.47 -11.90
CA GLY A 211 12.68 1.18 -10.63
C GLY A 211 13.95 0.80 -9.89
N ALA A 212 13.94 0.97 -8.57
CA ALA A 212 15.05 0.61 -7.69
C ALA A 212 15.34 -0.90 -7.69
N LYS A 213 16.57 -1.30 -7.35
CA LYS A 213 16.91 -2.72 -7.16
C LYS A 213 16.15 -3.29 -5.96
N THR A 214 15.70 -4.53 -6.06
CA THR A 214 15.03 -5.23 -4.95
C THR A 214 16.01 -5.50 -3.82
N GLY A 215 15.76 -4.88 -2.66
CA GLY A 215 16.49 -5.10 -1.41
C GLY A 215 15.80 -6.12 -0.51
N ARG A 216 16.21 -6.15 0.78
CA ARG A 216 15.53 -6.93 1.84
C ARG A 216 14.49 -6.08 2.59
N ASP A 217 14.19 -4.89 2.09
CA ASP A 217 13.31 -3.93 2.75
C ASP A 217 11.85 -4.41 2.71
N GLY A 218 11.16 -4.34 3.84
CA GLY A 218 9.72 -4.65 3.91
C GLY A 218 9.35 -6.14 3.81
N VAL A 219 10.30 -7.07 3.91
CA VAL A 219 9.99 -8.50 3.98
C VAL A 219 9.11 -8.77 5.20
N GLY A 220 7.89 -9.29 4.97
CA GLY A 220 6.88 -9.50 6.01
C GLY A 220 6.04 -8.26 6.38
N GLY A 221 6.21 -7.13 5.68
CA GLY A 221 5.51 -5.87 5.99
C GLY A 221 3.99 -5.96 5.92
N ALA A 222 3.43 -6.68 4.93
CA ALA A 222 1.98 -6.87 4.81
C ALA A 222 1.40 -7.73 5.96
N THR A 223 2.17 -8.70 6.43
CA THR A 223 1.82 -9.52 7.61
C THR A 223 1.90 -8.67 8.88
N MET A 224 2.94 -7.84 9.02
CA MET A 224 3.09 -6.90 10.14
C MET A 224 1.92 -5.90 10.20
N ALA A 225 1.51 -5.35 9.06
CA ALA A 225 0.37 -4.42 8.98
C ALA A 225 -0.99 -5.06 9.30
N SER A 226 -1.05 -6.39 9.40
CA SER A 226 -2.24 -7.17 9.78
C SER A 226 -2.18 -7.69 11.22
N ALA A 227 -1.11 -7.42 11.97
CA ALA A 227 -0.91 -7.90 13.34
C ALA A 227 -1.37 -6.87 14.38
N GLU A 228 -1.81 -7.34 15.54
CA GLU A 228 -2.11 -6.45 16.68
C GLU A 228 -0.82 -5.89 17.30
N PHE A 229 -0.91 -4.70 17.88
CA PHE A 229 0.20 -4.10 18.62
C PHE A 229 0.43 -4.82 19.95
N GLY A 230 1.64 -5.39 20.11
CA GLY A 230 2.12 -6.00 21.35
C GLY A 230 3.43 -5.38 21.84
N ASP A 231 4.00 -5.96 22.89
CA ASP A 231 5.23 -5.47 23.54
C ASP A 231 6.51 -5.59 22.66
N ASP A 232 6.44 -6.32 21.54
CA ASP A 232 7.55 -6.61 20.61
C ASP A 232 7.68 -5.60 19.46
N ILE A 233 7.01 -4.46 19.54
CA ILE A 233 6.82 -3.56 18.39
C ILE A 233 8.12 -2.96 17.85
N GLU A 234 9.08 -2.66 18.74
CA GLU A 234 10.38 -2.07 18.38
C GLU A 234 11.23 -3.06 17.56
N GLU A 235 11.06 -4.36 17.77
CA GLU A 235 11.76 -5.41 17.02
C GLU A 235 11.31 -5.47 15.55
N LYS A 236 10.15 -4.88 15.22
CA LYS A 236 9.59 -4.83 13.87
C LYS A 236 10.10 -3.63 13.06
N ARG A 237 10.88 -2.71 13.64
CA ARG A 237 11.44 -1.55 12.94
C ARG A 237 12.20 -1.87 11.64
N PRO A 238 12.98 -2.96 11.51
CA PRO A 238 13.65 -3.33 10.26
C PRO A 238 12.70 -3.67 9.10
N THR A 239 11.41 -3.89 9.39
CA THR A 239 10.39 -4.14 8.37
C THR A 239 9.82 -2.86 7.76
N VAL A 240 10.12 -1.68 8.33
CA VAL A 240 9.69 -0.41 7.76
C VAL A 240 10.59 -0.04 6.58
N GLN A 241 9.97 0.16 5.43
CA GLN A 241 10.65 0.51 4.18
C GLN A 241 11.21 1.93 4.24
N VAL A 242 12.32 2.16 3.52
CA VAL A 242 12.88 3.50 3.30
C VAL A 242 12.56 3.93 1.87
N GLY A 243 11.89 5.07 1.74
CA GLY A 243 11.50 5.60 0.44
C GLY A 243 12.59 6.46 -0.21
N ASP A 244 12.70 6.40 -1.54
CA ASP A 244 13.55 7.30 -2.34
C ASP A 244 12.69 8.12 -3.33
N PRO A 245 12.27 9.34 -2.92
CA PRO A 245 11.41 10.18 -3.75
C PRO A 245 12.09 10.67 -5.04
N PHE A 246 13.43 10.71 -5.08
CA PHE A 246 14.16 11.17 -6.26
C PHE A 246 14.16 10.09 -7.35
N THR A 247 14.36 8.83 -6.95
CA THR A 247 14.21 7.70 -7.88
C THR A 247 12.76 7.55 -8.32
N GLU A 248 11.78 7.73 -7.42
CA GLU A 248 10.38 7.64 -7.80
C GLU A 248 9.93 8.78 -8.73
N LYS A 249 10.48 9.99 -8.58
CA LYS A 249 10.24 11.09 -9.54
C LYS A 249 10.74 10.72 -10.93
N ARG A 250 11.89 10.06 -11.05
CA ARG A 250 12.37 9.53 -12.34
C ARG A 250 11.47 8.43 -12.88
N LEU A 251 10.97 7.55 -12.00
CA LEU A 251 10.03 6.50 -12.35
C LEU A 251 8.73 7.08 -12.92
N LEU A 252 8.19 8.13 -12.30
CA LEU A 252 7.02 8.86 -12.80
C LEU A 252 7.23 9.33 -14.25
N GLU A 253 8.31 10.06 -14.52
CA GLU A 253 8.55 10.61 -15.86
C GLU A 253 8.76 9.50 -16.89
N ALA A 254 9.52 8.45 -16.55
CA ALA A 254 9.72 7.30 -17.43
C ALA A 254 8.40 6.55 -17.72
N CYS A 255 7.56 6.34 -16.71
CA CYS A 255 6.26 5.71 -16.86
C CYS A 255 5.35 6.53 -17.78
N LEU A 256 5.22 7.84 -17.55
CA LEU A 256 4.37 8.70 -18.39
C LEU A 256 4.88 8.80 -19.83
N GLU A 257 6.21 8.80 -20.04
CA GLU A 257 6.79 8.77 -21.39
C GLU A 257 6.51 7.45 -22.11
N LEU A 258 6.68 6.31 -21.43
CA LEU A 258 6.38 4.98 -21.97
C LEU A 258 4.89 4.80 -22.28
N MET A 259 4.01 5.40 -21.49
CA MET A 259 2.56 5.34 -21.70
C MET A 259 2.07 6.26 -22.83
N ALA A 260 2.92 7.18 -23.31
CA ALA A 260 2.58 8.04 -24.44
C ALA A 260 2.90 7.41 -25.81
N THR A 261 3.52 6.22 -25.85
CA THR A 261 3.87 5.48 -27.09
C THR A 261 2.77 4.52 -27.51
#